data_AF-A0A965RQJ9-F1
#
_entry.id   AF-A0A965RQJ9-F1
#
_cell.length_a   1.000
_cell.length_b   1.000
_cell.length_c   1.000
_cell.angle_alpha   90.00
_cell.angle_beta   90.00
_cell.angle_gamma   90.00
#
_symmetry.space_group_name_H-M   'P 1'
#
loop_
_entity.id
_entity.type
_entity.pdbx_description
1 polymer ?
#
loop_
_entity_poly.entity_id
_entity_poly.type
_entity_poly.pdbx_seq_one_letter_code
_entity_poly.pdbx_strand_id
1 'polypeptide(L)'
;MIDWLLRKFKENIFSWGGCFFLLVGFSVLFMGRAPQFGHDYKYFLPHLVESADYTQKNWGIQYFTRFCGGFPSYGNPQSMQISLPGLLFLWLTPLDAMVVSVLLYCFLGYWGCYFFLRKMLDASKEVSANGALIFSCNGFFFSHILSGHFSYITFPLIPWVLLFLFESDRSAEKRVQHLFLALSVLMAGSFIYSGGYWTVLVLGFSIFYFSLFIFGIRPRTLLGFVGLIFLLGISKLNAFLDLHPLLYHNYEISESNSVTGAILSVFSALFLPPGLANYGVFNRAFGWWELSAFISPFVLFSFFLKSPTEETSYKTSYFRRAGHCALWGFLVLLAGGASSPARILSKIPFLSNYYLVARYASFFILPLIVWHSRKVNLATAFGFKGGSVALHSKLKTRYLWGISLGGLIVFLLGFSQVVFFWPSRRNRIDFDVRSVEYLPLGTIKTIEKRVDPILGGGAVALNCYEPLLGYRHEGDKRQLKEGPIETLTEGRFNFTHPACLVYPSLYQCERWSRVGLSEKDNLNRFLNNEDPAWKIPYRQSIANWISALTLLYLLGLAIRSSRHDAYWLSEVSDT
;
A
#
# COMPACT_ATOMS: atom_id res chain seq x y z
N MET A 1 26.85 7.22 27.63
CA MET A 1 25.97 7.12 26.44
C MET A 1 26.23 5.86 25.63
N ILE A 2 27.45 5.61 25.16
CA ILE A 2 27.79 4.42 24.36
C ILE A 2 27.52 3.11 25.12
N ASP A 3 27.94 2.98 26.38
CA ASP A 3 27.63 1.77 27.18
C ASP A 3 26.14 1.54 27.43
N TRP A 4 25.36 2.61 27.55
CA TRP A 4 23.90 2.54 27.68
C TRP A 4 23.26 2.08 26.36
N LEU A 5 23.71 2.63 25.23
CA LEU A 5 23.31 2.18 23.90
C LEU A 5 23.68 0.71 23.67
N LEU A 6 24.88 0.29 24.07
CA LEU A 6 25.34 -1.10 23.96
C LEU A 6 24.54 -2.05 24.86
N ARG A 7 24.14 -1.64 26.07
CA ARG A 7 23.25 -2.42 26.94
C ARG A 7 21.85 -2.54 26.34
N LYS A 8 21.24 -1.44 25.90
CA LYS A 8 19.91 -1.46 25.24
C LYS A 8 19.93 -2.23 23.93
N PHE A 9 21.03 -2.17 23.19
CA PHE A 9 21.24 -2.99 22.00
C PHE A 9 21.35 -4.47 22.37
N LYS A 10 22.10 -4.85 23.41
CA LYS A 10 22.17 -6.23 23.90
C LYS A 10 20.81 -6.75 24.39
N GLU A 11 20.04 -5.93 25.11
CA GLU A 11 18.69 -6.27 25.61
C GLU A 11 17.68 -6.50 24.48
N ASN A 12 17.89 -5.86 23.33
CA ASN A 12 16.98 -5.91 22.18
C ASN A 12 17.67 -6.46 20.93
N ILE A 13 18.76 -7.20 21.09
CA ILE A 13 19.60 -7.67 19.98
C ILE A 13 18.80 -8.53 19.00
N PHE A 14 17.78 -9.21 19.50
CA PHE A 14 16.87 -10.01 18.69
C PHE A 14 15.99 -9.16 17.78
N SER A 15 15.34 -8.14 18.36
CA SER A 15 14.45 -7.25 17.62
C SER A 15 15.22 -6.47 16.57
N TRP A 16 16.42 -5.96 16.92
CA TRP A 16 17.31 -5.29 15.97
C TRP A 16 17.90 -6.22 14.93
N GLY A 17 18.31 -7.43 15.33
CA GLY A 17 18.82 -8.45 14.43
C GLY A 17 17.80 -8.83 13.36
N GLY A 18 16.55 -9.10 13.74
CA GLY A 18 15.47 -9.40 12.80
C GLY A 18 15.22 -8.27 11.79
N CYS A 19 15.20 -7.02 12.27
CA CYS A 19 15.07 -5.84 11.41
C CYS A 19 16.27 -5.68 10.46
N PHE A 20 17.50 -5.84 10.97
CA PHE A 20 18.71 -5.75 10.16
C PHE A 20 18.72 -6.81 9.05
N PHE A 21 18.42 -8.07 9.37
CA PHE A 21 18.35 -9.14 8.36
C PHE A 21 17.26 -8.88 7.31
N LEU A 22 16.10 -8.36 7.71
CA LEU A 22 15.06 -7.92 6.80
C LEU A 22 15.61 -6.86 5.82
N LEU A 23 16.21 -5.79 6.34
CA LEU A 23 16.72 -4.69 5.53
C LEU A 23 17.85 -5.13 4.60
N VAL A 24 18.78 -5.96 5.08
CA VAL A 24 19.85 -6.53 4.24
C VAL A 24 19.25 -7.42 3.16
N GLY A 25 18.29 -8.28 3.50
CA GLY A 25 17.60 -9.13 2.54
C GLY A 25 16.93 -8.33 1.43
N PHE A 26 16.16 -7.29 1.79
CA PHE A 26 15.56 -6.38 0.81
C PHE A 26 16.62 -5.62 0.00
N SER A 27 17.67 -5.11 0.65
CA SER A 27 18.75 -4.37 -0.04
C SER A 27 19.42 -5.26 -1.09
N VAL A 28 19.79 -6.48 -0.75
CA VAL A 28 20.39 -7.45 -1.69
C VAL A 28 19.43 -7.78 -2.83
N LEU A 29 18.14 -7.96 -2.54
CA LEU A 29 17.14 -8.29 -3.56
C LEU A 29 16.85 -7.13 -4.54
N PHE A 30 16.86 -5.88 -4.06
CA PHE A 30 16.63 -4.70 -4.89
C PHE A 30 17.91 -4.25 -5.60
N MET A 31 19.03 -4.12 -4.88
CA MET A 31 20.30 -3.66 -5.46
C MET A 31 20.94 -4.72 -6.35
N GLY A 32 20.90 -6.00 -5.96
CA GLY A 32 21.44 -7.10 -6.76
C GLY A 32 20.68 -7.36 -8.06
N ARG A 33 19.51 -6.71 -8.24
CA ARG A 33 18.70 -6.79 -9.46
C ARG A 33 18.68 -5.52 -10.27
N ALA A 34 19.23 -4.41 -9.78
CA ALA A 34 19.29 -3.19 -10.55
C ALA A 34 20.06 -3.44 -11.88
N PRO A 35 19.53 -3.01 -13.04
CA PRO A 35 18.38 -2.12 -13.24
C PRO A 35 17.04 -2.83 -13.56
N GLN A 36 16.94 -4.14 -13.35
CA GLN A 36 15.78 -4.95 -13.73
C GLN A 36 14.68 -4.92 -12.66
N PHE A 37 13.74 -4.00 -12.86
CA PHE A 37 12.54 -3.87 -12.04
C PHE A 37 11.32 -4.48 -12.72
N GLY A 38 10.29 -4.74 -11.90
CA GLY A 38 9.01 -5.17 -12.42
C GLY A 38 8.39 -4.16 -13.39
N HIS A 39 7.60 -4.68 -14.33
CA HIS A 39 7.07 -3.90 -15.45
C HIS A 39 6.20 -2.69 -15.06
N ASP A 40 5.60 -2.66 -13.88
CA ASP A 40 4.71 -1.57 -13.46
C ASP A 40 5.50 -0.33 -12.99
N TYR A 41 6.80 -0.46 -12.70
CA TYR A 41 7.65 0.70 -12.44
C TYR A 41 7.74 1.64 -13.64
N LYS A 42 7.48 1.13 -14.84
CA LYS A 42 7.34 1.94 -16.06
C LYS A 42 6.20 2.93 -15.99
N TYR A 43 5.18 2.65 -15.17
CA TYR A 43 4.08 3.57 -14.89
C TYR A 43 4.45 4.53 -13.76
N PHE A 44 4.89 4.03 -12.60
CA PHE A 44 5.08 4.89 -11.43
C PHE A 44 6.29 5.84 -11.51
N LEU A 45 7.42 5.39 -12.06
CA LEU A 45 8.64 6.20 -12.07
C LEU A 45 8.47 7.49 -12.88
N PRO A 46 7.98 7.47 -14.14
CA PRO A 46 7.79 8.71 -14.90
C PRO A 46 6.85 9.71 -14.21
N HIS A 47 5.76 9.23 -13.61
CA HIS A 47 4.82 10.06 -12.86
C HIS A 47 5.46 10.71 -11.62
N LEU A 48 6.32 9.98 -10.90
CA LEU A 48 7.05 10.50 -9.74
C LEU A 48 8.10 11.55 -10.16
N VAL A 49 8.82 11.33 -11.25
CA VAL A 49 9.80 12.31 -11.77
C VAL A 49 9.08 13.58 -12.23
N GLU A 50 7.96 13.44 -12.95
CA GLU A 50 7.18 14.62 -13.36
C GLU A 50 6.59 15.36 -12.17
N SER A 51 6.08 14.63 -11.18
CA SER A 51 5.58 15.22 -9.92
C SER A 51 6.68 16.02 -9.21
N ALA A 52 7.91 15.50 -9.20
CA ALA A 52 9.05 16.18 -8.61
C ALA A 52 9.44 17.46 -9.38
N ASP A 53 9.54 17.40 -10.71
CA ASP A 53 9.78 18.57 -11.57
C ASP A 53 8.68 19.63 -11.39
N TYR A 54 7.42 19.21 -11.33
CA TYR A 54 6.28 20.10 -11.10
C TYR A 54 6.38 20.80 -9.73
N THR A 55 6.68 20.02 -8.68
CA THR A 55 6.79 20.54 -7.31
C THR A 55 7.94 21.54 -7.16
N GLN A 56 9.06 21.36 -7.89
CA GLN A 56 10.17 22.32 -7.89
C GLN A 56 9.79 23.67 -8.51
N LYS A 57 8.90 23.68 -9.51
CA LYS A 57 8.50 24.90 -10.26
C LYS A 57 7.35 25.66 -9.63
N ASN A 58 6.30 24.97 -9.17
CA ASN A 58 5.03 25.62 -8.84
C ASN A 58 4.72 25.66 -7.35
N TRP A 59 5.13 24.62 -6.62
CA TRP A 59 4.62 24.27 -5.28
C TRP A 59 3.09 24.05 -5.25
N GLY A 60 2.64 22.95 -4.65
CA GLY A 60 1.20 22.66 -4.49
C GLY A 60 0.71 21.41 -5.23
N ILE A 61 -0.58 21.40 -5.57
CA ILE A 61 -1.29 20.21 -6.07
C ILE A 61 -1.20 20.13 -7.60
N GLN A 62 -0.57 19.07 -8.11
CA GLN A 62 -0.53 18.77 -9.54
C GLN A 62 -1.86 18.16 -9.97
N TYR A 63 -2.80 18.99 -10.45
CA TYR A 63 -4.11 18.50 -10.89
C TYR A 63 -4.03 17.62 -12.14
N PHE A 64 -3.11 17.93 -13.05
CA PHE A 64 -2.99 17.27 -14.35
C PHE A 64 -1.54 16.91 -14.64
N THR A 65 -1.35 15.81 -15.34
CA THR A 65 -0.05 15.32 -15.80
C THR A 65 0.02 15.44 -17.32
N ARG A 66 1.21 15.74 -17.84
CA ARG A 66 1.42 15.76 -19.30
C ARG A 66 1.30 14.35 -19.86
N PHE A 67 1.47 13.29 -19.05
CA PHE A 67 1.32 11.89 -19.45
C PHE A 67 0.01 11.62 -20.17
N CYS A 68 0.10 10.70 -21.13
CA CYS A 68 -1.00 10.32 -22.00
C CYS A 68 -1.62 11.51 -22.75
N GLY A 69 -0.83 12.55 -23.08
CA GLY A 69 -1.32 13.72 -23.81
C GLY A 69 -2.28 14.60 -23.00
N GLY A 70 -2.11 14.62 -21.67
CA GLY A 70 -2.94 15.37 -20.73
C GLY A 70 -3.94 14.49 -20.00
N PHE A 71 -3.60 14.05 -18.79
CA PHE A 71 -4.47 13.21 -17.95
C PHE A 71 -4.60 13.76 -16.52
N PRO A 72 -5.67 13.44 -15.77
CA PRO A 72 -5.81 13.86 -14.37
C PRO A 72 -4.79 13.16 -13.49
N SER A 73 -4.01 13.93 -12.73
CA SER A 73 -3.01 13.41 -11.78
C SER A 73 -3.57 13.38 -10.37
N TYR A 74 -3.96 14.50 -9.78
CA TYR A 74 -4.37 14.55 -8.36
C TYR A 74 -5.54 13.63 -8.00
N GLY A 75 -6.57 13.57 -8.87
CA GLY A 75 -7.72 12.70 -8.70
C GLY A 75 -7.44 11.22 -8.99
N ASN A 76 -6.30 10.88 -9.60
CA ASN A 76 -5.93 9.50 -9.88
C ASN A 76 -5.62 8.77 -8.54
N PRO A 77 -6.31 7.66 -8.21
CA PRO A 77 -6.11 6.93 -6.97
C PRO A 77 -4.74 6.25 -6.86
N GLN A 78 -3.95 6.23 -7.93
CA GLN A 78 -2.57 5.74 -7.97
C GLN A 78 -1.54 6.89 -7.97
N SER A 79 -1.96 8.17 -8.00
CA SER A 79 -1.04 9.30 -7.94
C SER A 79 -0.35 9.38 -6.58
N MET A 80 0.97 9.50 -6.62
CA MET A 80 1.87 9.50 -5.47
C MET A 80 2.59 10.84 -5.27
N GLN A 81 2.10 11.95 -5.84
CA GLN A 81 2.74 13.27 -5.74
C GLN A 81 3.00 13.66 -4.26
N ILE A 82 1.97 13.55 -3.42
CA ILE A 82 2.04 13.84 -1.99
C ILE A 82 2.31 12.52 -1.25
N SER A 83 3.55 12.07 -1.28
CA SER A 83 3.99 10.84 -0.63
C SER A 83 5.46 10.94 -0.21
N LEU A 84 5.90 10.04 0.67
CA LEU A 84 7.32 9.94 1.02
C LEU A 84 8.22 9.62 -0.19
N PRO A 85 7.86 8.69 -1.10
CA PRO A 85 8.59 8.54 -2.34
C PRO A 85 8.64 9.84 -3.16
N GLY A 86 7.50 10.50 -3.39
CA GLY A 86 7.45 11.77 -4.12
C GLY A 86 8.37 12.83 -3.51
N LEU A 87 8.41 12.90 -2.18
CA LEU A 87 9.31 13.78 -1.44
C LEU A 87 10.80 13.41 -1.67
N LEU A 88 11.16 12.13 -1.60
CA LEU A 88 12.53 11.67 -1.81
C LEU A 88 13.03 11.90 -3.25
N PHE A 89 12.13 11.84 -4.24
CA PHE A 89 12.45 12.15 -5.64
C PHE A 89 12.88 13.61 -5.85
N LEU A 90 12.65 14.52 -4.90
CA LEU A 90 13.14 15.91 -4.98
C LEU A 90 14.67 16.01 -4.76
N TRP A 91 15.29 15.03 -4.10
CA TRP A 91 16.69 15.11 -3.68
C TRP A 91 17.54 13.90 -4.09
N LEU A 92 16.92 12.76 -4.33
CA LEU A 92 17.61 11.52 -4.68
C LEU A 92 17.36 11.17 -6.15
N THR A 93 18.24 10.35 -6.71
CA THR A 93 17.94 9.75 -8.01
C THR A 93 16.69 8.86 -7.88
N PRO A 94 15.81 8.76 -8.89
CA PRO A 94 14.67 7.87 -8.88
C PRO A 94 14.91 6.44 -8.35
N LEU A 95 16.04 5.83 -8.68
CA LEU A 95 16.41 4.52 -8.15
C LEU A 95 16.67 4.57 -6.64
N ASP A 96 17.51 5.51 -6.19
CA ASP A 96 17.83 5.66 -4.77
C ASP A 96 16.58 6.01 -3.97
N ALA A 97 15.77 6.94 -4.47
CA ALA A 97 14.50 7.34 -3.86
C ALA A 97 13.56 6.15 -3.68
N MET A 98 13.44 5.30 -4.71
CA MET A 98 12.63 4.08 -4.65
C MET A 98 13.19 3.09 -3.62
N VAL A 99 14.49 2.76 -3.67
CA VAL A 99 15.13 1.81 -2.76
C VAL A 99 15.03 2.29 -1.32
N VAL A 100 15.40 3.55 -1.05
CA VAL A 100 15.30 4.18 0.27
C VAL A 100 13.86 4.17 0.77
N SER A 101 12.88 4.48 -0.10
CA SER A 101 11.47 4.38 0.28
C SER A 101 11.10 2.97 0.71
N VAL A 102 11.38 1.95 -0.09
CA VAL A 102 11.04 0.55 0.24
C VAL A 102 11.70 0.13 1.56
N LEU A 103 12.98 0.42 1.75
CA LEU A 103 13.71 0.09 2.98
C LEU A 103 13.12 0.81 4.20
N LEU A 104 12.78 2.09 4.06
CA LEU A 104 12.16 2.86 5.14
C LEU A 104 10.77 2.31 5.52
N TYR A 105 9.93 1.97 4.54
CA TYR A 105 8.63 1.35 4.82
C TYR A 105 8.77 -0.06 5.40
N CYS A 106 9.76 -0.85 5.00
CA CYS A 106 10.06 -2.14 5.63
C CYS A 106 10.51 -1.97 7.09
N PHE A 107 11.38 -1.00 7.36
CA PHE A 107 11.82 -0.65 8.71
C PHE A 107 10.62 -0.24 9.58
N LEU A 108 9.81 0.69 9.09
CA LEU A 108 8.62 1.16 9.79
C LEU A 108 7.62 0.02 9.99
N GLY A 109 7.39 -0.83 9.00
CA GLY A 109 6.46 -1.95 9.13
C GLY A 109 6.87 -3.00 10.13
N TYR A 110 8.17 -3.33 10.18
CA TYR A 110 8.71 -4.21 11.19
C TYR A 110 8.46 -3.65 12.60
N TRP A 111 8.88 -2.42 12.85
CA TRP A 111 8.74 -1.81 14.17
C TRP A 111 7.28 -1.57 14.55
N GLY A 112 6.43 -1.17 13.59
CA GLY A 112 5.00 -1.00 13.82
C GLY A 112 4.34 -2.29 14.25
N CYS A 113 4.62 -3.39 13.54
CA CYS A 113 4.10 -4.70 13.91
C CYS A 113 4.67 -5.17 15.25
N TYR A 114 5.97 -5.00 15.48
CA TYR A 114 6.62 -5.34 16.74
C TYR A 114 5.96 -4.64 17.93
N PHE A 115 5.81 -3.32 17.88
CA PHE A 115 5.21 -2.54 18.97
C PHE A 115 3.72 -2.83 19.12
N PHE A 116 3.00 -3.01 18.02
CA PHE A 116 1.61 -3.44 18.05
C PHE A 116 1.46 -4.76 18.81
N LEU A 117 2.26 -5.78 18.49
CA LEU A 117 2.22 -7.07 19.20
C LEU A 117 2.65 -6.93 20.66
N ARG A 118 3.69 -6.13 20.95
CA ARG A 118 4.17 -5.89 22.33
C ARG A 118 3.11 -5.25 23.21
N LYS A 119 2.47 -4.19 22.72
CA LYS A 119 1.55 -3.36 23.51
C LYS A 119 0.11 -3.89 23.51
N MET A 120 -0.33 -4.48 22.41
CA MET A 120 -1.73 -4.92 22.29
C MET A 120 -1.96 -6.35 22.76
N LEU A 121 -0.94 -7.21 22.73
CA LEU A 121 -1.05 -8.63 23.10
C LEU A 121 -0.17 -9.04 24.29
N ASP A 122 0.61 -8.10 24.85
CA ASP A 122 1.64 -8.40 25.85
C ASP A 122 2.58 -9.54 25.42
N ALA A 123 2.83 -9.65 24.11
CA ALA A 123 3.66 -10.71 23.54
C ALA A 123 5.13 -10.50 23.92
N SER A 124 5.92 -11.55 24.18
CA SER A 124 7.34 -11.38 24.51
C SER A 124 8.12 -10.69 23.38
N LYS A 125 9.29 -10.10 23.69
CA LYS A 125 10.15 -9.43 22.69
C LYS A 125 10.46 -10.34 21.50
N GLU A 126 10.71 -11.62 21.76
CA GLU A 126 11.02 -12.62 20.75
C GLU A 126 9.80 -12.94 19.88
N VAL A 127 8.63 -13.13 20.49
CA VAL A 127 7.41 -13.43 19.75
C VAL A 127 6.98 -12.23 18.90
N SER A 128 7.10 -11.01 19.43
CA SER A 128 6.82 -9.78 18.69
C SER A 128 7.77 -9.59 17.52
N ALA A 129 9.07 -9.84 17.69
CA ALA A 129 10.04 -9.75 16.60
C ALA A 129 9.80 -10.81 15.52
N ASN A 130 9.43 -12.03 15.91
CA ASN A 130 9.02 -13.07 14.96
C ASN A 130 7.77 -12.67 14.17
N GLY A 131 6.72 -12.23 14.84
CA GLY A 131 5.48 -11.78 14.19
C GLY A 131 5.71 -10.59 13.26
N ALA A 132 6.54 -9.63 13.68
CA ALA A 132 6.94 -8.49 12.86
C ALA A 132 7.71 -8.88 11.60
N LEU A 133 8.59 -9.88 11.69
CA LEU A 133 9.33 -10.42 10.55
C LEU A 133 8.37 -11.11 9.57
N ILE A 134 7.46 -11.96 10.07
CA ILE A 134 6.44 -12.64 9.24
C ILE A 134 5.55 -11.60 8.53
N PHE A 135 5.16 -10.53 9.24
CA PHE A 135 4.36 -9.45 8.65
C PHE A 135 5.12 -8.70 7.57
N SER A 136 6.35 -8.31 7.82
CA SER A 136 7.14 -7.50 6.88
C SER A 136 7.58 -8.30 5.65
N CYS A 137 7.76 -9.61 5.80
CA CYS A 137 8.09 -10.56 4.74
C CYS A 137 6.85 -11.28 4.17
N ASN A 138 5.68 -10.63 4.13
CA ASN A 138 4.52 -11.25 3.51
C ASN A 138 4.60 -11.17 1.97
N GLY A 139 4.13 -12.21 1.29
CA GLY A 139 4.15 -12.35 -0.16
C GLY A 139 3.28 -11.34 -0.88
N PHE A 140 2.21 -10.83 -0.26
CA PHE A 140 1.38 -9.79 -0.85
C PHE A 140 2.18 -8.51 -1.07
N PHE A 141 2.68 -7.91 0.01
CA PHE A 141 3.49 -6.70 -0.06
C PHE A 141 4.74 -6.92 -0.94
N PHE A 142 5.49 -7.99 -0.67
CA PHE A 142 6.76 -8.22 -1.35
C PHE A 142 6.60 -8.42 -2.86
N SER A 143 5.63 -9.23 -3.29
CA SER A 143 5.40 -9.50 -4.70
C SER A 143 4.95 -8.26 -5.47
N HIS A 144 4.09 -7.44 -4.87
CA HIS A 144 3.56 -6.23 -5.49
C HIS A 144 4.65 -5.18 -5.66
N ILE A 145 5.48 -4.93 -4.62
CA ILE A 145 6.60 -4.01 -4.77
C ILE A 145 7.59 -4.52 -5.82
N LEU A 146 7.91 -5.82 -5.85
CA LEU A 146 8.78 -6.37 -6.90
C LEU A 146 8.21 -6.24 -8.31
N SER A 147 6.89 -6.40 -8.49
CA SER A 147 6.22 -6.18 -9.78
C SER A 147 6.22 -4.72 -10.22
N GLY A 148 6.41 -3.81 -9.27
CA GLY A 148 6.35 -2.36 -9.47
C GLY A 148 5.00 -1.74 -9.14
N HIS A 149 4.10 -2.47 -8.47
CA HIS A 149 2.89 -1.91 -7.89
C HIS A 149 3.24 -1.05 -6.66
N PHE A 150 3.82 0.10 -6.92
CA PHE A 150 4.42 0.94 -5.90
C PHE A 150 3.39 1.62 -5.00
N SER A 151 2.13 1.71 -5.44
CA SER A 151 0.98 2.11 -4.64
C SER A 151 0.77 1.28 -3.37
N TYR A 152 1.31 0.07 -3.28
CA TYR A 152 1.20 -0.78 -2.09
C TYR A 152 2.23 -0.46 -1.00
N ILE A 153 3.10 0.53 -1.22
CA ILE A 153 4.20 0.86 -0.31
C ILE A 153 3.73 1.21 1.12
N THR A 154 2.50 1.71 1.28
CA THR A 154 1.91 2.06 2.59
C THR A 154 1.40 0.86 3.39
N PHE A 155 1.28 -0.34 2.80
CA PHE A 155 0.81 -1.54 3.48
C PHE A 155 1.51 -1.81 4.83
N PRO A 156 2.85 -1.68 4.95
CA PRO A 156 3.54 -1.95 6.20
C PRO A 156 3.18 -0.98 7.34
N LEU A 157 2.56 0.17 7.05
CA LEU A 157 2.15 1.13 8.08
C LEU A 157 0.86 0.75 8.82
N ILE A 158 0.11 -0.27 8.36
CA ILE A 158 -1.17 -0.68 8.97
C ILE A 158 -1.05 -0.90 10.50
N PRO A 159 -0.03 -1.64 11.02
CA PRO A 159 0.10 -1.85 12.46
C PRO A 159 0.33 -0.55 13.25
N TRP A 160 1.00 0.46 12.69
CA TRP A 160 1.17 1.76 13.34
C TRP A 160 -0.16 2.50 13.49
N VAL A 161 -0.98 2.51 12.43
CA VAL A 161 -2.32 3.13 12.47
C VAL A 161 -3.14 2.48 13.57
N LEU A 162 -3.18 1.15 13.61
CA LEU A 162 -3.94 0.39 14.63
C LEU A 162 -3.39 0.63 16.03
N LEU A 163 -2.07 0.57 16.22
CA LEU A 163 -1.42 0.81 17.51
C LEU A 163 -1.85 2.18 18.07
N PHE A 164 -1.65 3.24 17.29
CA PHE A 164 -2.02 4.58 17.72
C PHE A 164 -3.54 4.75 17.91
N LEU A 165 -4.36 4.14 17.07
CA LEU A 165 -5.82 4.21 17.23
C LEU A 165 -6.27 3.58 18.56
N PHE A 166 -5.81 2.37 18.88
CA PHE A 166 -6.22 1.69 20.11
C PHE A 166 -5.57 2.30 21.36
N GLU A 167 -4.31 2.77 21.28
CA GLU A 167 -3.69 3.51 22.39
C GLU A 167 -4.41 4.83 22.67
N SER A 168 -4.88 5.54 21.63
CA SER A 168 -5.72 6.72 21.82
C SER A 168 -7.00 6.41 22.59
N ASP A 169 -7.57 5.21 22.39
CA ASP A 169 -8.78 4.80 23.08
C ASP A 169 -8.53 4.36 24.53
N ARG A 170 -7.39 3.71 24.80
CA ARG A 170 -7.04 3.18 26.12
C ARG A 170 -6.44 4.21 27.07
N SER A 171 -5.79 5.24 26.52
CA SER A 171 -5.12 6.28 27.30
C SER A 171 -6.08 6.98 28.26
N ALA A 172 -5.72 7.04 29.54
CA ALA A 172 -6.45 7.80 30.55
C ALA A 172 -6.22 9.31 30.41
N GLU A 173 -5.05 9.70 29.93
CA GLU A 173 -4.68 11.10 29.72
C GLU A 173 -5.18 11.62 28.37
N LYS A 174 -5.99 12.70 28.41
CA LYS A 174 -6.56 13.33 27.21
C LYS A 174 -5.50 13.80 26.20
N ARG A 175 -4.33 14.25 26.67
CA ARG A 175 -3.25 14.74 25.81
C ARG A 175 -2.65 13.62 24.96
N VAL A 176 -2.32 12.51 25.61
CA VAL A 176 -1.83 11.28 24.98
C VAL A 176 -2.89 10.70 24.03
N GLN A 177 -4.16 10.72 24.44
CA GLN A 177 -5.28 10.36 23.56
C GLN A 177 -5.28 11.20 22.27
N HIS A 178 -5.21 12.53 22.38
CA HIS A 178 -5.20 13.41 21.20
C HIS A 178 -3.94 13.23 20.34
N LEU A 179 -2.77 13.03 20.96
CA LEU A 179 -1.52 12.78 20.25
C LEU A 179 -1.62 11.52 19.39
N PHE A 180 -2.00 10.39 19.99
CA PHE A 180 -2.09 9.13 19.27
C PHE A 180 -3.22 9.15 18.23
N LEU A 181 -4.36 9.79 18.52
CA LEU A 181 -5.40 9.97 17.51
C LEU A 181 -4.87 10.77 16.32
N ALA A 182 -4.17 11.88 16.55
CA ALA A 182 -3.59 12.70 15.50
C ALA A 182 -2.56 11.92 14.67
N LEU A 183 -1.64 11.19 15.32
CA LEU A 183 -0.66 10.34 14.64
C LEU A 183 -1.32 9.23 13.81
N SER A 184 -2.37 8.60 14.35
CA SER A 184 -3.13 7.56 13.63
C SER A 184 -3.81 8.13 12.38
N VAL A 185 -4.45 9.30 12.49
CA VAL A 185 -5.11 9.99 11.37
C VAL A 185 -4.10 10.45 10.32
N LEU A 186 -2.97 11.06 10.72
CA LEU A 186 -1.92 11.49 9.78
C LEU A 186 -1.33 10.30 9.02
N MET A 187 -1.05 9.21 9.73
CA MET A 187 -0.52 7.98 9.13
C MET A 187 -1.53 7.35 8.17
N ALA A 188 -2.81 7.26 8.55
CA ALA A 188 -3.86 6.74 7.68
C ALA A 188 -4.13 7.66 6.47
N GLY A 189 -4.07 8.98 6.66
CA GLY A 189 -4.17 9.96 5.59
C GLY A 189 -3.11 9.77 4.51
N SER A 190 -1.88 9.36 4.90
CA SER A 190 -0.82 9.05 3.94
C SER A 190 -1.21 7.96 2.93
N PHE A 191 -2.13 7.05 3.26
CA PHE A 191 -2.60 6.00 2.35
C PHE A 191 -3.45 6.59 1.22
N ILE A 192 -4.26 7.61 1.51
CA ILE A 192 -5.09 8.32 0.51
C ILE A 192 -4.19 9.12 -0.43
N TYR A 193 -3.22 9.83 0.12
CA TYR A 193 -2.36 10.73 -0.64
C TYR A 193 -1.25 10.02 -1.42
N SER A 194 -0.75 8.88 -0.93
CA SER A 194 0.33 8.10 -1.57
C SER A 194 -0.17 7.05 -2.58
N GLY A 195 -1.39 7.20 -3.09
CA GLY A 195 -1.95 6.28 -4.08
C GLY A 195 -2.29 4.89 -3.53
N GLY A 196 -2.40 4.73 -2.21
CA GLY A 196 -2.58 3.46 -1.50
C GLY A 196 -4.02 2.94 -1.48
N TYR A 197 -4.77 3.11 -2.56
CA TYR A 197 -6.21 2.87 -2.61
C TYR A 197 -6.61 1.45 -2.15
N TRP A 198 -5.90 0.39 -2.57
CA TRP A 198 -6.15 -0.97 -2.05
C TRP A 198 -5.75 -1.10 -0.58
N THR A 199 -4.61 -0.52 -0.19
CA THR A 199 -4.13 -0.59 1.21
C THR A 199 -5.10 0.11 2.18
N VAL A 200 -5.85 1.11 1.74
CA VAL A 200 -6.96 1.73 2.50
C VAL A 200 -8.06 0.70 2.79
N LEU A 201 -8.41 -0.18 1.83
CA LEU A 201 -9.39 -1.24 2.05
C LEU A 201 -8.89 -2.26 3.08
N VAL A 202 -7.62 -2.68 2.99
CA VAL A 202 -7.00 -3.59 3.98
C VAL A 202 -6.97 -2.94 5.37
N LEU A 203 -6.65 -1.64 5.44
CA LEU A 203 -6.65 -0.88 6.69
C LEU A 203 -8.06 -0.80 7.29
N GLY A 204 -9.07 -0.44 6.48
CA GLY A 204 -10.46 -0.37 6.91
C GLY A 204 -10.96 -1.72 7.43
N PHE A 205 -10.66 -2.81 6.72
CA PHE A 205 -10.95 -4.16 7.18
C PHE A 205 -10.25 -4.47 8.51
N SER A 206 -8.96 -4.12 8.63
CA SER A 206 -8.19 -4.37 9.85
C SER A 206 -8.79 -3.63 11.04
N ILE A 207 -9.14 -2.35 10.89
CA ILE A 207 -9.80 -1.55 11.93
C ILE A 207 -11.12 -2.20 12.33
N PHE A 208 -11.95 -2.57 11.35
CA PHE A 208 -13.23 -3.25 11.59
C PHE A 208 -13.04 -4.55 12.37
N TYR A 209 -12.14 -5.42 11.91
CA TYR A 209 -11.87 -6.71 12.51
C TYR A 209 -11.35 -6.60 13.95
N PHE A 210 -10.32 -5.78 14.17
CA PHE A 210 -9.72 -5.63 15.50
C PHE A 210 -10.66 -4.91 16.47
N SER A 211 -11.43 -3.93 16.00
CA SER A 211 -12.43 -3.24 16.82
C SER A 211 -13.55 -4.18 17.25
N LEU A 212 -14.11 -4.96 16.31
CA LEU A 212 -15.26 -5.81 16.62
C LEU A 212 -14.88 -7.10 17.34
N PHE A 213 -13.80 -7.78 16.94
CA PHE A 213 -13.53 -9.16 17.38
C PHE A 213 -12.41 -9.31 18.39
N ILE A 214 -11.46 -8.36 18.45
CA ILE A 214 -10.26 -8.50 19.28
C ILE A 214 -10.29 -7.53 20.46
N PHE A 215 -10.10 -6.23 20.23
CA PHE A 215 -9.82 -5.26 21.29
C PHE A 215 -11.05 -4.46 21.77
N GLY A 216 -12.06 -4.26 20.94
CA GLY A 216 -13.07 -3.24 21.21
C GLY A 216 -12.51 -1.83 20.95
N ILE A 217 -13.39 -0.90 20.59
CA ILE A 217 -13.07 0.53 20.54
C ILE A 217 -14.32 1.32 20.91
N ARG A 218 -14.18 2.42 21.66
CA ARG A 218 -15.32 3.28 21.95
C ARG A 218 -15.82 3.93 20.63
N PRO A 219 -17.14 3.92 20.35
CA PRO A 219 -17.68 4.49 19.11
C PRO A 219 -17.25 5.93 18.84
N ARG A 220 -17.14 6.76 19.90
CA ARG A 220 -16.67 8.15 19.79
C ARG A 220 -15.26 8.27 19.21
N THR A 221 -14.34 7.38 19.57
CA THR A 221 -12.95 7.40 19.12
C THR A 221 -12.89 6.97 17.66
N LEU A 222 -13.63 5.92 17.31
CA LEU A 222 -13.74 5.45 15.93
C LEU A 222 -14.38 6.51 15.02
N LEU A 223 -15.47 7.14 15.45
CA LEU A 223 -16.13 8.22 14.70
C LEU A 223 -15.20 9.44 14.56
N GLY A 224 -14.47 9.81 15.61
CA GLY A 224 -13.47 10.87 15.54
C GLY A 224 -12.36 10.56 14.54
N PHE A 225 -11.81 9.34 14.57
CA PHE A 225 -10.82 8.87 13.62
C PHE A 225 -11.32 8.91 12.17
N VAL A 226 -12.49 8.31 11.91
CA VAL A 226 -13.10 8.26 10.56
C VAL A 226 -13.41 9.67 10.06
N GLY A 227 -14.01 10.52 10.90
CA GLY A 227 -14.35 11.90 10.56
C GLY A 227 -13.11 12.72 10.22
N LEU A 228 -12.05 12.64 11.02
CA LEU A 228 -10.81 13.39 10.78
C LEU A 228 -10.07 12.89 9.54
N ILE A 229 -10.04 11.58 9.25
CA ILE A 229 -9.46 11.06 8.00
C ILE A 229 -10.26 11.52 6.80
N PHE A 230 -11.59 11.49 6.89
CA PHE A 230 -12.45 11.98 5.82
C PHE A 230 -12.18 13.46 5.53
N LEU A 231 -12.14 14.30 6.58
CA LEU A 231 -11.82 15.72 6.44
C LEU A 231 -10.41 15.97 5.89
N LEU A 232 -9.42 15.18 6.31
CA LEU A 232 -8.05 15.26 5.79
C LEU A 232 -7.96 14.82 4.32
N GLY A 233 -8.76 13.83 3.93
CA GLY A 233 -8.77 13.25 2.58
C GLY A 233 -9.76 13.90 1.61
N ILE A 234 -10.62 14.81 2.07
CA ILE A 234 -11.78 15.30 1.29
C ILE A 234 -11.36 15.98 -0.02
N SER A 235 -10.20 16.64 -0.05
CA SER A 235 -9.65 17.25 -1.26
C SER A 235 -9.36 16.21 -2.35
N LYS A 236 -8.63 15.14 -2.01
CA LYS A 236 -8.29 14.07 -2.96
C LYS A 236 -9.51 13.21 -3.31
N LEU A 237 -10.39 12.94 -2.35
CA LEU A 237 -11.65 12.23 -2.59
C LEU A 237 -12.57 13.01 -3.55
N ASN A 238 -12.72 14.32 -3.38
CA ASN A 238 -13.53 15.13 -4.30
C ASN A 238 -12.95 15.11 -5.72
N ALA A 239 -11.62 15.24 -5.86
CA ALA A 239 -10.96 15.16 -7.16
C ALA A 239 -11.13 13.77 -7.81
N PHE A 240 -11.06 12.69 -7.02
CA PHE A 240 -11.33 11.34 -7.49
C PHE A 240 -12.78 11.15 -7.93
N LEU A 241 -13.76 11.68 -7.19
CA LEU A 241 -15.17 11.59 -7.56
C LEU A 241 -15.47 12.25 -8.91
N ASP A 242 -14.71 13.27 -9.28
CA ASP A 242 -14.84 13.93 -10.58
C ASP A 242 -14.19 13.12 -11.72
N LEU A 243 -13.17 12.34 -11.40
CA LEU A 243 -12.53 11.38 -12.31
C LEU A 243 -13.31 10.07 -12.45
N HIS A 244 -14.03 9.64 -11.40
CA HIS A 244 -14.71 8.35 -11.30
C HIS A 244 -15.59 7.99 -12.52
N PRO A 245 -16.37 8.91 -13.13
CA PRO A 245 -17.18 8.60 -14.30
C PRO A 245 -16.39 8.24 -15.58
N LEU A 246 -15.07 8.37 -15.56
CA LEU A 246 -14.18 8.01 -16.67
C LEU A 246 -13.59 6.60 -16.51
N LEU A 247 -13.74 5.99 -15.34
CA LEU A 247 -13.15 4.69 -15.06
C LEU A 247 -13.79 3.60 -15.93
N TYR A 248 -12.96 2.70 -16.44
CA TYR A 248 -13.45 1.52 -17.13
C TYR A 248 -13.98 0.50 -16.13
N HIS A 249 -15.24 0.06 -16.32
CA HIS A 249 -15.97 -0.80 -15.38
C HIS A 249 -16.27 -2.23 -15.86
N ASN A 250 -15.91 -2.58 -17.09
CA ASN A 250 -16.31 -3.87 -17.69
C ASN A 250 -15.20 -4.93 -17.58
N TYR A 251 -14.88 -5.33 -16.34
CA TYR A 251 -13.95 -6.44 -16.11
C TYR A 251 -14.69 -7.73 -15.74
N GLU A 252 -14.25 -8.84 -16.35
CA GLU A 252 -14.69 -10.17 -15.93
C GLU A 252 -14.01 -10.54 -14.61
N ILE A 253 -14.83 -10.88 -13.61
CA ILE A 253 -14.34 -11.36 -12.32
C ILE A 253 -13.82 -12.79 -12.49
N SER A 254 -12.64 -13.05 -11.92
CA SER A 254 -12.15 -14.42 -11.86
C SER A 254 -12.94 -15.21 -10.80
N GLU A 255 -13.78 -16.14 -11.25
CA GLU A 255 -14.63 -16.97 -10.37
C GLU A 255 -14.09 -18.40 -10.21
N SER A 256 -14.25 -18.98 -9.02
CA SER A 256 -14.12 -20.41 -8.75
C SER A 256 -15.46 -21.10 -8.99
N ASN A 257 -15.39 -22.24 -9.70
CA ASN A 257 -16.55 -23.09 -9.94
C ASN A 257 -17.00 -23.89 -8.69
N SER A 258 -16.23 -23.88 -7.59
CA SER A 258 -16.58 -24.62 -6.38
C SER A 258 -16.08 -23.95 -5.08
N VAL A 259 -16.79 -24.23 -3.98
CA VAL A 259 -16.38 -23.82 -2.62
C VAL A 259 -15.03 -24.43 -2.24
N THR A 260 -14.80 -25.70 -2.56
CA THR A 260 -13.52 -26.38 -2.32
C THR A 260 -12.38 -25.71 -3.08
N GLY A 261 -12.60 -25.36 -4.36
CA GLY A 261 -11.63 -24.61 -5.16
C GLY A 261 -11.30 -23.25 -4.56
N ALA A 262 -12.30 -22.55 -4.01
CA ALA A 262 -12.11 -21.27 -3.33
C ALA A 262 -11.25 -21.43 -2.06
N ILE A 263 -11.57 -22.42 -1.21
CA ILE A 263 -10.80 -22.73 0.01
C ILE A 263 -9.34 -23.09 -0.34
N LEU A 264 -9.14 -23.98 -1.30
CA LEU A 264 -7.80 -24.39 -1.74
C LEU A 264 -7.02 -23.24 -2.34
N SER A 265 -7.69 -22.32 -3.05
CA SER A 265 -7.05 -21.13 -3.62
C SER A 265 -6.57 -20.18 -2.54
N VAL A 266 -7.38 -19.90 -1.52
CA VAL A 266 -6.98 -19.06 -0.38
C VAL A 266 -5.87 -19.72 0.42
N PHE A 267 -5.97 -21.02 0.68
CA PHE A 267 -4.92 -21.78 1.35
C PHE A 267 -3.60 -21.71 0.57
N SER A 268 -3.66 -21.89 -0.75
CA SER A 268 -2.49 -21.80 -1.62
C SER A 268 -1.90 -20.39 -1.63
N ALA A 269 -2.75 -19.36 -1.72
CA ALA A 269 -2.32 -17.96 -1.67
C ALA A 269 -1.60 -17.61 -0.37
N LEU A 270 -2.05 -18.16 0.77
CA LEU A 270 -1.51 -17.88 2.10
C LEU A 270 -0.30 -18.73 2.46
N PHE A 271 -0.23 -20.00 2.05
CA PHE A 271 0.76 -20.94 2.63
C PHE A 271 1.64 -21.65 1.60
N LEU A 272 1.36 -21.51 0.31
CA LEU A 272 2.21 -22.07 -0.73
C LEU A 272 2.98 -20.94 -1.43
N PRO A 273 4.27 -21.15 -1.73
CA PRO A 273 5.00 -20.22 -2.56
C PRO A 273 4.36 -20.20 -3.97
N PRO A 274 4.42 -19.06 -4.69
CA PRO A 274 3.71 -18.91 -5.96
C PRO A 274 4.03 -19.97 -7.02
N GLY A 275 5.24 -20.53 -7.01
CA GLY A 275 5.64 -21.60 -7.92
C GLY A 275 5.01 -22.98 -7.64
N LEU A 276 4.56 -23.21 -6.40
CA LEU A 276 3.88 -24.45 -5.99
C LEU A 276 2.37 -24.28 -5.86
N ALA A 277 1.89 -23.04 -5.74
CA ALA A 277 0.49 -22.73 -5.68
C ALA A 277 -0.15 -23.03 -7.05
N ASN A 278 -0.89 -24.14 -7.14
CA ASN A 278 -1.74 -24.40 -8.30
C ASN A 278 -2.99 -23.51 -8.18
N TYR A 279 -2.88 -22.28 -8.67
CA TYR A 279 -3.97 -21.32 -8.71
C TYR A 279 -5.03 -21.70 -9.76
N GLY A 280 -5.30 -22.99 -10.02
CA GLY A 280 -6.10 -23.52 -11.14
C GLY A 280 -7.52 -22.96 -11.30
N VAL A 281 -7.98 -22.11 -10.38
CA VAL A 281 -9.18 -21.28 -10.45
C VAL A 281 -8.97 -19.98 -11.25
N PHE A 282 -7.79 -19.37 -11.13
CA PHE A 282 -7.42 -18.13 -11.79
C PHE A 282 -6.75 -18.47 -13.12
N ASN A 283 -7.39 -18.06 -14.22
CA ASN A 283 -6.85 -18.22 -15.56
C ASN A 283 -5.41 -17.64 -15.59
N ARG A 284 -4.45 -18.32 -16.26
CA ARG A 284 -3.00 -17.98 -16.24
C ARG A 284 -2.65 -16.59 -16.81
N ALA A 285 -3.65 -15.75 -17.11
CA ALA A 285 -3.49 -14.41 -17.62
C ALA A 285 -2.94 -13.42 -16.58
N PHE A 286 -3.04 -13.72 -15.27
CA PHE A 286 -2.58 -12.83 -14.21
C PHE A 286 -1.19 -13.19 -13.72
N GLY A 287 -0.38 -12.17 -13.42
CA GLY A 287 0.93 -12.35 -12.82
C GLY A 287 0.80 -12.99 -11.44
N TRP A 288 1.80 -13.80 -11.07
CA TRP A 288 1.85 -14.51 -9.79
C TRP A 288 1.78 -13.58 -8.57
N TRP A 289 2.19 -12.32 -8.73
CA TRP A 289 2.10 -11.29 -7.69
C TRP A 289 0.66 -10.98 -7.30
N GLU A 290 -0.30 -11.14 -8.22
CA GLU A 290 -1.73 -10.90 -7.94
C GLU A 290 -2.37 -11.96 -7.04
N LEU A 291 -1.73 -13.12 -6.95
CA LEU A 291 -2.29 -14.32 -6.32
C LEU A 291 -1.61 -14.65 -4.99
N SER A 292 -0.46 -14.04 -4.71
CA SER A 292 0.29 -14.33 -3.50
C SER A 292 -0.16 -13.44 -2.34
N ALA A 293 -0.58 -14.08 -1.25
CA ALA A 293 -0.67 -13.47 0.07
C ALA A 293 0.20 -14.25 1.07
N PHE A 294 1.30 -14.84 0.55
CA PHE A 294 2.07 -15.85 1.27
C PHE A 294 2.51 -15.33 2.63
N ILE A 295 2.21 -16.07 3.67
CA ILE A 295 2.74 -15.91 5.00
C ILE A 295 3.52 -17.17 5.35
N SER A 296 4.46 -17.03 6.27
CA SER A 296 5.28 -18.14 6.71
C SER A 296 4.42 -19.36 7.11
N PRO A 297 4.68 -20.57 6.56
CA PRO A 297 3.96 -21.79 6.93
C PRO A 297 4.04 -22.10 8.44
N PHE A 298 4.99 -21.50 9.15
CA PHE A 298 5.08 -21.62 10.60
C PHE A 298 3.81 -21.13 11.33
N VAL A 299 3.04 -20.24 10.73
CA VAL A 299 1.73 -19.83 11.23
C VAL A 299 0.78 -21.03 11.34
N LEU A 300 0.89 -22.05 10.47
CA LEU A 300 0.09 -23.27 10.55
C LEU A 300 0.36 -24.07 11.82
N PHE A 301 1.62 -24.12 12.29
CA PHE A 301 1.94 -24.82 13.54
C PHE A 301 1.22 -24.23 14.75
N SER A 302 0.92 -22.93 14.73
CA SER A 302 0.21 -22.27 15.82
C SER A 302 -1.22 -22.79 16.04
N PHE A 303 -1.84 -23.38 15.02
CA PHE A 303 -3.16 -24.04 15.13
C PHE A 303 -3.10 -25.33 15.95
N PHE A 304 -1.94 -25.99 16.02
CA PHE A 304 -1.74 -27.21 16.80
C PHE A 304 -1.25 -26.94 18.23
N LEU A 305 -0.89 -25.69 18.55
CA LEU A 305 -0.50 -25.31 19.90
C LEU A 305 -1.75 -25.26 20.81
N LYS A 306 -1.83 -26.21 21.74
CA LYS A 306 -2.83 -26.20 22.81
C LYS A 306 -2.58 -25.02 23.74
N SER A 307 -3.58 -24.14 23.90
CA SER A 307 -3.53 -23.08 24.91
C SER A 307 -4.21 -23.56 26.19
N PRO A 308 -3.52 -23.63 27.34
CA PRO A 308 -4.14 -24.04 28.60
C PRO A 308 -5.23 -23.07 29.10
N THR A 309 -5.32 -21.87 28.51
CA THR A 309 -6.34 -20.85 28.82
C THR A 309 -7.52 -20.82 27.84
N GLU A 310 -7.53 -21.67 26.81
CA GLU A 310 -8.67 -21.72 25.87
C GLU A 310 -9.98 -22.18 26.53
N GLU A 311 -9.89 -22.98 27.59
CA GLU A 311 -11.07 -23.42 28.35
C GLU A 311 -11.63 -22.35 29.31
N THR A 312 -10.82 -21.35 29.71
CA THR A 312 -11.20 -20.42 30.79
C THR A 312 -11.34 -18.96 30.37
N SER A 313 -10.73 -18.54 29.26
CA SER A 313 -10.70 -17.12 28.84
C SER A 313 -11.76 -16.74 27.79
N TYR A 314 -12.54 -17.66 27.25
CA TYR A 314 -13.55 -17.38 26.20
C TYR A 314 -14.94 -17.06 26.78
N LYS A 315 -15.02 -16.02 27.64
CA LYS A 315 -16.28 -15.31 27.92
C LYS A 315 -16.69 -14.34 26.79
N THR A 316 -16.17 -14.52 25.57
CA THR A 316 -16.75 -13.84 24.41
C THR A 316 -18.13 -14.41 24.12
N SER A 317 -19.12 -13.54 23.97
CA SER A 317 -20.50 -13.93 23.66
C SER A 317 -20.51 -14.86 22.44
N TYR A 318 -21.41 -15.84 22.45
CA TYR A 318 -21.64 -16.76 21.33
C TYR A 318 -21.71 -16.01 19.98
N PHE A 319 -22.39 -14.85 19.98
CA PHE A 319 -22.51 -13.97 18.81
C PHE A 319 -21.16 -13.48 18.26
N ARG A 320 -20.20 -13.13 19.11
CA ARG A 320 -18.88 -12.65 18.64
C ARG A 320 -18.10 -13.77 17.95
N ARG A 321 -18.21 -15.01 18.45
CA ARG A 321 -17.60 -16.20 17.83
C ARG A 321 -18.29 -16.57 16.51
N ALA A 322 -19.61 -16.62 16.50
CA ALA A 322 -20.37 -16.87 15.29
C ALA A 322 -20.09 -15.82 14.20
N GLY A 323 -20.09 -14.53 14.57
CA GLY A 323 -19.75 -13.44 13.67
C GLY A 323 -18.32 -13.51 13.14
N HIS A 324 -17.36 -13.92 13.97
CA HIS A 324 -15.99 -14.16 13.53
C HIS A 324 -15.93 -15.29 12.50
N CYS A 325 -16.48 -16.47 12.81
CA CYS A 325 -16.50 -17.60 11.87
C CYS A 325 -17.22 -17.25 10.56
N ALA A 326 -18.33 -16.52 10.63
CA ALA A 326 -19.07 -16.05 9.46
C ALA A 326 -18.24 -15.08 8.61
N LEU A 327 -17.54 -14.14 9.24
CA LEU A 327 -16.64 -13.20 8.54
C LEU A 327 -15.49 -13.95 7.85
N TRP A 328 -14.83 -14.87 8.54
CA TRP A 328 -13.76 -15.68 7.95
C TRP A 328 -14.27 -16.55 6.79
N GLY A 329 -15.43 -17.20 6.96
CA GLY A 329 -16.07 -17.97 5.89
C GLY A 329 -16.38 -17.10 4.68
N PHE A 330 -16.97 -15.91 4.89
CA PHE A 330 -17.24 -14.96 3.83
C PHE A 330 -15.96 -14.51 3.10
N LEU A 331 -14.90 -14.18 3.84
CA LEU A 331 -13.64 -13.76 3.24
C LEU A 331 -12.95 -14.89 2.48
N VAL A 332 -13.04 -16.14 2.95
CA VAL A 332 -12.46 -17.28 2.24
C VAL A 332 -13.20 -17.50 0.92
N LEU A 333 -14.53 -17.45 0.96
CA LEU A 333 -15.35 -17.55 -0.26
C LEU A 333 -15.06 -16.39 -1.21
N LEU A 334 -14.97 -15.17 -0.70
CA LEU A 334 -14.66 -13.98 -1.50
C LEU A 334 -13.26 -14.07 -2.12
N ALA A 335 -12.22 -14.26 -1.31
CA ALA A 335 -10.84 -14.28 -1.77
C ALA A 335 -10.55 -15.47 -2.70
N GLY A 336 -11.24 -16.59 -2.50
CA GLY A 336 -11.16 -17.75 -3.37
C GLY A 336 -12.03 -17.64 -4.63
N GLY A 337 -12.73 -16.53 -4.83
CA GLY A 337 -13.51 -16.25 -6.03
C GLY A 337 -14.82 -17.00 -6.14
N ALA A 338 -15.44 -17.43 -5.04
CA ALA A 338 -16.81 -17.93 -5.10
C ALA A 338 -17.72 -16.86 -5.76
N SER A 339 -18.56 -17.29 -6.69
CA SER A 339 -19.33 -16.38 -7.56
C SER A 339 -20.28 -15.46 -6.79
N SER A 340 -20.94 -15.95 -5.73
CA SER A 340 -21.96 -15.16 -5.02
C SER A 340 -21.39 -13.91 -4.32
N PRO A 341 -20.35 -13.99 -3.45
CA PRO A 341 -19.76 -12.81 -2.84
C PRO A 341 -19.16 -11.82 -3.85
N ALA A 342 -18.48 -12.33 -4.88
CA ALA A 342 -17.80 -11.49 -5.85
C ALA A 342 -18.79 -10.67 -6.71
N ARG A 343 -19.91 -11.27 -7.12
CA ARG A 343 -21.00 -10.59 -7.85
C ARG A 343 -21.76 -9.56 -7.01
N ILE A 344 -21.72 -9.66 -5.68
CA ILE A 344 -22.29 -8.63 -4.81
C ILE A 344 -21.38 -7.40 -4.81
N LEU A 345 -20.07 -7.61 -4.67
CA LEU A 345 -19.10 -6.51 -4.67
C LEU A 345 -19.02 -5.80 -6.03
N SER A 346 -19.22 -6.53 -7.12
CA SER A 346 -19.21 -5.96 -8.48
C SER A 346 -20.30 -4.91 -8.72
N LYS A 347 -21.37 -4.92 -7.91
CA LYS A 347 -22.46 -3.94 -7.98
C LYS A 347 -22.17 -2.64 -7.23
N ILE A 348 -21.15 -2.63 -6.38
CA ILE A 348 -20.76 -1.43 -5.64
C ILE A 348 -19.89 -0.59 -6.59
N PRO A 349 -20.27 0.64 -6.95
CA PRO A 349 -19.61 1.42 -8.01
C PRO A 349 -18.09 1.57 -7.84
N PHE A 350 -17.62 1.69 -6.60
CA PHE A 350 -16.19 1.82 -6.30
C PHE A 350 -15.46 0.48 -6.25
N LEU A 351 -16.19 -0.64 -6.08
CA LEU A 351 -15.61 -1.98 -6.02
C LEU A 351 -15.78 -2.78 -7.33
N SER A 352 -16.60 -2.29 -8.26
CA SER A 352 -16.88 -2.92 -9.55
C SER A 352 -15.63 -3.13 -10.41
N ASN A 353 -14.62 -2.29 -10.23
CA ASN A 353 -13.35 -2.35 -10.97
C ASN A 353 -12.36 -3.38 -10.40
N TYR A 354 -12.67 -4.01 -9.26
CA TYR A 354 -11.81 -5.02 -8.67
C TYR A 354 -12.24 -6.42 -9.09
N TYR A 355 -11.70 -6.84 -10.23
CA TYR A 355 -11.90 -8.19 -10.75
C TYR A 355 -10.95 -9.23 -10.14
N LEU A 356 -9.89 -8.78 -9.45
CA LEU A 356 -8.88 -9.64 -8.81
C LEU A 356 -9.25 -9.96 -7.36
N VAL A 357 -10.15 -10.93 -7.22
CA VAL A 357 -10.62 -11.39 -5.90
C VAL A 357 -9.53 -12.03 -5.04
N ALA A 358 -8.47 -12.58 -5.64
CA ALA A 358 -7.34 -13.15 -4.88
C ALA A 358 -6.67 -12.14 -3.93
N ARG A 359 -6.68 -10.84 -4.26
CA ARG A 359 -6.10 -9.79 -3.42
C ARG A 359 -6.76 -9.69 -2.04
N TYR A 360 -8.03 -10.11 -1.89
CA TYR A 360 -8.71 -10.14 -0.59
C TYR A 360 -8.04 -11.10 0.41
N ALA A 361 -7.18 -12.03 -0.05
CA ALA A 361 -6.36 -12.83 0.86
C ALA A 361 -5.42 -11.97 1.74
N SER A 362 -5.09 -10.75 1.31
CA SER A 362 -4.33 -9.80 2.12
C SER A 362 -5.01 -9.42 3.44
N PHE A 363 -6.34 -9.56 3.54
CA PHE A 363 -7.11 -9.27 4.75
C PHE A 363 -6.81 -10.26 5.88
N PHE A 364 -6.29 -11.45 5.55
CA PHE A 364 -5.96 -12.47 6.55
C PHE A 364 -4.58 -12.29 7.17
N ILE A 365 -3.68 -11.54 6.54
CA ILE A 365 -2.26 -11.48 6.90
C ILE A 365 -2.09 -11.04 8.37
N LEU A 366 -2.54 -9.84 8.72
CA LEU A 366 -2.36 -9.32 10.07
C LEU A 366 -3.16 -10.09 11.14
N PRO A 367 -4.45 -10.46 10.92
CA PRO A 367 -5.19 -11.32 11.84
C PRO A 367 -4.50 -12.66 12.15
N LEU A 368 -3.98 -13.36 11.14
CA LEU A 368 -3.29 -14.64 11.32
C LEU A 368 -1.97 -14.47 12.08
N ILE A 369 -1.25 -13.37 11.85
CA ILE A 369 -0.01 -13.07 12.58
C ILE A 369 -0.28 -12.75 14.04
N VAL A 370 -1.36 -12.02 14.34
CA VAL A 370 -1.80 -11.78 15.72
C VAL A 370 -2.20 -13.08 16.41
N TRP A 371 -2.96 -13.94 15.72
CA TRP A 371 -3.34 -15.27 16.21
C TRP A 371 -2.11 -16.11 16.55
N HIS A 372 -1.20 -16.24 15.59
CA HIS A 372 0.08 -16.95 15.74
C HIS A 372 0.87 -16.42 16.94
N SER A 373 1.09 -15.11 17.00
CA SER A 373 1.86 -14.46 18.06
C SER A 373 1.23 -14.72 19.43
N ARG A 374 -0.09 -14.61 19.55
CA ARG A 374 -0.79 -14.91 20.81
C ARG A 374 -0.62 -16.37 21.23
N LYS A 375 -0.82 -17.31 20.31
CA LYS A 375 -0.70 -18.75 20.56
C LYS A 375 0.71 -19.15 20.98
N VAL A 376 1.71 -18.67 20.26
CA VAL A 376 3.12 -18.91 20.59
C VAL A 376 3.47 -18.27 21.94
N ASN A 377 3.03 -17.03 22.20
CA ASN A 377 3.29 -16.37 23.48
C ASN A 377 2.74 -17.18 24.66
N LEU A 378 1.48 -17.62 24.58
CA LEU A 378 0.84 -18.45 25.59
C LEU A 378 1.55 -19.80 25.76
N ALA A 379 1.81 -20.52 24.68
CA ALA A 379 2.52 -21.80 24.73
C ALA A 379 3.89 -21.66 25.42
N THR A 380 4.60 -20.55 25.16
CA THR A 380 5.90 -20.32 25.77
C THR A 380 5.84 -19.84 27.22
N ALA A 381 4.74 -19.22 27.66
CA ALA A 381 4.57 -18.72 29.03
C ALA A 381 4.27 -19.84 30.03
N PHE A 382 3.53 -20.86 29.61
CA PHE A 382 3.11 -21.95 30.50
C PHE A 382 4.17 -23.05 30.73
N GLY A 383 5.27 -23.02 29.97
CA GLY A 383 6.28 -24.08 29.96
C GLY A 383 5.72 -25.40 29.45
N PHE A 384 6.45 -26.16 28.63
CA PHE A 384 6.09 -27.57 28.49
C PHE A 384 6.27 -28.19 29.87
N LYS A 385 5.17 -28.59 30.51
CA LYS A 385 5.17 -29.34 31.76
C LYS A 385 5.89 -30.67 31.52
N GLY A 386 7.22 -30.70 31.64
CA GLY A 386 8.03 -31.89 31.36
C GLY A 386 9.53 -31.68 31.11
N GLY A 387 10.19 -30.66 31.68
CA GLY A 387 11.66 -30.57 31.60
C GLY A 387 12.27 -29.30 32.19
N SER A 388 13.46 -29.44 32.79
CA SER A 388 14.31 -28.41 33.41
C SER A 388 14.14 -26.99 32.84
N VAL A 389 13.70 -26.06 33.69
CA VAL A 389 13.38 -24.65 33.40
C VAL A 389 14.55 -23.90 32.73
N ALA A 390 15.80 -24.25 33.03
CA ALA A 390 17.00 -23.62 32.45
C ALA A 390 17.35 -24.12 31.05
N LEU A 391 17.10 -25.40 30.76
CA LEU A 391 17.19 -25.94 29.40
C LEU A 391 16.05 -25.39 28.55
N HIS A 392 14.88 -25.20 29.16
CA HIS A 392 13.69 -24.64 28.53
C HIS A 392 13.87 -23.18 28.09
N SER A 393 14.49 -22.32 28.90
CA SER A 393 14.70 -20.91 28.53
C SER A 393 15.73 -20.76 27.38
N LYS A 394 16.84 -21.51 27.42
CA LYS A 394 17.85 -21.52 26.34
C LYS A 394 17.32 -22.16 25.05
N LEU A 395 16.54 -23.23 25.14
CA LEU A 395 15.86 -23.82 23.98
C LEU A 395 14.78 -22.88 23.45
N LYS A 396 14.04 -22.17 24.31
CA LYS A 396 13.01 -21.19 23.92
C LYS A 396 13.58 -20.05 23.07
N THR A 397 14.69 -19.44 23.47
CA THR A 397 15.32 -18.36 22.67
C THR A 397 15.92 -18.90 21.37
N ARG A 398 16.59 -20.06 21.40
CA ARG A 398 17.20 -20.68 20.21
C ARG A 398 16.17 -21.21 19.22
N TYR A 399 15.05 -21.74 19.70
CA TYR A 399 13.94 -22.25 18.89
C TYR A 399 13.17 -21.11 18.25
N LEU A 400 12.89 -20.01 18.98
CA LEU A 400 12.28 -18.81 18.40
C LEU A 400 13.21 -18.12 17.39
N TRP A 401 14.53 -18.13 17.63
CA TRP A 401 15.53 -17.74 16.64
C TRP A 401 15.51 -18.65 15.41
N GLY A 402 15.53 -19.96 15.61
CA GLY A 402 15.47 -20.95 14.54
C GLY A 402 14.19 -20.84 13.71
N ILE A 403 13.06 -20.52 14.34
CA ILE A 403 11.79 -20.24 13.64
C ILE A 403 11.85 -18.92 12.88
N SER A 404 12.47 -17.88 13.44
CA SER A 404 12.55 -16.57 12.78
C SER A 404 13.52 -16.60 11.61
N LEU A 405 14.70 -17.21 11.79
CA LEU A 405 15.69 -17.43 10.75
C LEU A 405 15.18 -18.45 9.73
N GLY A 406 14.54 -19.54 10.18
CA GLY A 406 13.89 -20.51 9.30
C GLY A 406 12.74 -19.90 8.51
N GLY A 407 11.96 -19.00 9.10
CA GLY A 407 10.92 -18.24 8.41
C GLY A 407 11.50 -17.30 7.36
N LEU A 408 12.61 -16.61 7.66
CA LEU A 408 13.33 -15.78 6.70
C LEU A 408 13.96 -16.63 5.58
N ILE A 409 14.54 -17.78 5.90
CA ILE A 409 15.15 -18.70 4.93
C ILE A 409 14.07 -19.30 4.05
N VAL A 410 12.97 -19.83 4.61
CA VAL A 410 11.83 -20.34 3.83
C VAL A 410 11.22 -19.23 2.98
N PHE A 411 11.19 -17.99 3.46
CA PHE A 411 10.77 -16.84 2.67
C PHE A 411 11.73 -16.55 1.51
N LEU A 412 13.04 -16.45 1.77
CA LEU A 412 14.06 -16.21 0.75
C LEU A 412 14.12 -17.35 -0.28
N LEU A 413 13.94 -18.60 0.15
CA LEU A 413 13.90 -19.79 -0.71
C LEU A 413 12.57 -19.95 -1.46
N GLY A 414 11.45 -19.62 -0.83
CA GLY A 414 10.13 -19.61 -1.45
C GLY A 414 10.04 -18.58 -2.57
N PHE A 415 10.76 -17.47 -2.41
CA PHE A 415 10.95 -16.49 -3.47
C PHE A 415 12.10 -16.84 -4.41
N SER A 416 13.15 -17.57 -4.02
CA SER A 416 14.24 -17.91 -4.93
C SER A 416 13.75 -18.67 -6.16
N GLN A 417 12.68 -19.47 -6.06
CA GLN A 417 12.03 -20.09 -7.23
C GLN A 417 11.29 -19.09 -8.14
N VAL A 418 10.71 -18.03 -7.56
CA VAL A 418 10.11 -16.90 -8.30
C VAL A 418 11.19 -16.00 -8.92
N VAL A 419 12.37 -15.92 -8.29
CA VAL A 419 13.56 -15.19 -8.74
C VAL A 419 14.18 -15.82 -10.00
N PHE A 420 14.02 -17.13 -10.23
CA PHE A 420 14.49 -17.79 -11.45
C PHE A 420 13.58 -17.57 -12.67
N PHE A 421 12.33 -17.14 -12.50
CA PHE A 421 11.48 -16.65 -13.59
C PHE A 421 11.74 -15.16 -13.85
N TRP A 422 13.00 -14.89 -14.12
CA TRP A 422 13.49 -13.66 -14.69
C TRP A 422 12.83 -13.43 -16.06
N PRO A 423 12.21 -12.27 -16.34
CA PRO A 423 11.81 -11.98 -17.71
C PRO A 423 13.06 -12.06 -18.58
N SER A 424 12.98 -12.79 -19.70
CA SER A 424 14.11 -13.05 -20.61
C SER A 424 14.98 -11.80 -20.84
N ARG A 425 16.28 -11.96 -21.15
CA ARG A 425 17.24 -10.88 -21.42
C ARG A 425 16.70 -9.72 -22.30
N ARG A 426 15.61 -9.93 -23.07
CA ARG A 426 14.89 -8.92 -23.86
C ARG A 426 14.16 -7.83 -23.07
N ASN A 427 13.94 -7.96 -21.76
CA ASN A 427 13.29 -6.93 -20.92
C ASN A 427 14.25 -6.25 -19.93
N ARG A 428 15.55 -6.24 -20.21
CA ARG A 428 16.48 -5.38 -19.48
C ARG A 428 16.15 -3.93 -19.81
N ILE A 429 15.51 -3.26 -18.88
CA ILE A 429 15.43 -1.81 -18.87
C ILE A 429 16.72 -1.37 -18.21
N ASP A 430 17.73 -1.01 -18.99
CA ASP A 430 18.87 -0.28 -18.46
C ASP A 430 18.34 1.13 -18.13
N PHE A 431 17.91 1.28 -16.88
CA PHE A 431 17.37 2.53 -16.37
C PHE A 431 18.55 3.45 -16.01
N ASP A 432 19.08 4.16 -17.02
CA ASP A 432 19.97 5.29 -16.75
C ASP A 432 19.11 6.50 -16.35
N VAL A 433 19.06 6.70 -15.04
CA VAL A 433 18.27 7.72 -14.35
C VAL A 433 18.65 9.14 -14.77
N ARG A 434 19.89 9.34 -15.24
CA ARG A 434 20.41 10.65 -15.65
C ARG A 434 20.06 10.99 -17.10
N SER A 435 19.60 10.00 -17.86
CA SER A 435 19.23 10.13 -19.27
C SER A 435 17.75 9.86 -19.50
N VAL A 436 16.88 10.02 -18.48
CA VAL A 436 15.42 10.09 -18.72
C VAL A 436 15.16 11.42 -19.42
N GLU A 437 15.57 11.50 -20.69
CA GLU A 437 15.07 12.46 -21.63
C GLU A 437 13.60 12.10 -21.84
N TYR A 438 12.72 12.88 -21.22
CA TYR A 438 11.35 12.94 -21.68
C TYR A 438 11.41 13.13 -23.20
N LEU A 439 10.69 12.31 -23.97
CA LEU A 439 10.50 12.58 -25.39
C LEU A 439 10.22 14.08 -25.54
N PRO A 440 10.86 14.77 -26.51
CA PRO A 440 10.64 16.19 -26.69
C PRO A 440 9.14 16.44 -26.72
N LEU A 441 8.68 17.20 -25.72
CA LEU A 441 7.27 17.47 -25.40
C LEU A 441 6.53 18.20 -26.52
N GLY A 442 7.14 18.37 -27.69
CA GLY A 442 6.56 18.98 -28.88
C GLY A 442 5.94 18.00 -29.86
N THR A 443 6.12 16.68 -29.73
CA THR A 443 5.57 15.70 -30.70
C THR A 443 4.92 14.50 -30.04
N ILE A 444 3.72 14.15 -30.49
CA ILE A 444 3.07 12.86 -30.22
C ILE A 444 3.67 11.80 -31.16
N LYS A 445 4.05 10.65 -30.61
CA LYS A 445 4.54 9.50 -31.39
C LYS A 445 3.73 8.25 -31.13
N THR A 446 3.62 7.40 -32.17
CA THR A 446 3.16 6.02 -32.01
C THR A 446 4.34 5.18 -31.58
N ILE A 447 4.18 4.45 -30.48
CA ILE A 447 5.19 3.50 -30.01
C ILE A 447 4.70 2.12 -30.39
N GLU A 448 5.37 1.47 -31.33
CA GLU A 448 5.05 0.10 -31.71
C GLU A 448 5.32 -0.85 -30.53
N LYS A 449 4.26 -1.53 -30.06
CA LYS A 449 4.23 -2.62 -29.07
C LYS A 449 5.21 -2.54 -27.88
N ARG A 450 4.69 -2.21 -26.69
CA ARG A 450 5.30 -2.47 -25.36
C ARG A 450 6.78 -2.04 -25.23
N VAL A 451 7.30 -1.20 -26.12
CA VAL A 451 8.58 -0.53 -25.90
C VAL A 451 8.36 0.49 -24.81
N ASP A 452 9.28 0.46 -23.85
CA ASP A 452 9.25 1.15 -22.57
C ASP A 452 8.65 2.57 -22.62
N PRO A 453 7.63 2.89 -21.81
CA PRO A 453 7.19 4.28 -21.59
C PRO A 453 8.36 5.22 -21.24
N ILE A 454 9.38 4.66 -20.59
CA ILE A 454 10.63 5.33 -20.20
C ILE A 454 11.62 5.52 -21.38
N LEU A 455 11.63 4.64 -22.37
CA LEU A 455 12.60 4.66 -23.51
C LEU A 455 11.97 5.06 -24.85
N GLY A 456 10.65 5.20 -24.93
CA GLY A 456 9.99 5.39 -26.23
C GLY A 456 8.80 6.33 -26.26
N GLY A 457 8.35 6.92 -25.14
CA GLY A 457 7.02 7.57 -25.11
C GLY A 457 6.84 8.86 -24.33
N GLY A 458 7.55 9.02 -23.22
CA GLY A 458 7.39 10.21 -22.39
C GLY A 458 5.92 10.57 -22.12
N ALA A 459 5.68 11.85 -21.85
CA ALA A 459 4.35 12.38 -21.59
C ALA A 459 3.35 12.21 -22.76
N VAL A 460 3.80 11.88 -23.97
CA VAL A 460 3.07 12.19 -25.20
C VAL A 460 2.97 10.98 -26.15
N ALA A 461 2.65 9.81 -25.60
CA ALA A 461 2.43 8.59 -26.38
C ALA A 461 0.95 8.42 -26.78
N LEU A 462 0.70 8.00 -28.03
CA LEU A 462 -0.63 7.57 -28.45
C LEU A 462 -1.08 6.33 -27.65
N ASN A 463 -0.21 5.32 -27.55
CA ASN A 463 -0.46 4.09 -26.80
C ASN A 463 0.03 4.21 -25.35
N CYS A 464 -0.49 5.17 -24.60
CA CYS A 464 -0.08 5.44 -23.23
C CYS A 464 -0.76 4.50 -22.22
N TYR A 465 0.03 3.79 -21.42
CA TYR A 465 -0.48 2.90 -20.37
C TYR A 465 -1.05 3.69 -19.20
N GLU A 466 -2.38 3.70 -19.08
CA GLU A 466 -3.13 4.27 -17.96
C GLU A 466 -4.22 3.28 -17.52
N PRO A 467 -4.00 2.52 -16.43
CA PRO A 467 -4.90 1.45 -15.97
C PRO A 467 -6.35 1.90 -15.73
N LEU A 468 -6.57 3.17 -15.40
CA LEU A 468 -7.92 3.71 -15.18
C LEU A 468 -8.78 3.69 -16.46
N LEU A 469 -8.15 3.73 -17.63
CA LEU A 469 -8.81 3.65 -18.94
C LEU A 469 -8.90 2.21 -19.47
N GLY A 470 -8.53 1.21 -18.67
CA GLY A 470 -8.50 -0.17 -19.10
C GLY A 470 -7.08 -0.67 -19.43
N TYR A 471 -6.81 -1.96 -19.19
CA TYR A 471 -5.49 -2.56 -19.44
C TYR A 471 -5.15 -2.69 -20.94
N ARG A 472 -6.14 -2.55 -21.82
CA ARG A 472 -6.00 -2.54 -23.28
C ARG A 472 -6.52 -1.22 -23.88
N HIS A 473 -6.60 -0.16 -23.07
CA HIS A 473 -7.11 1.16 -23.46
C HIS A 473 -8.58 1.15 -23.90
N GLU A 474 -9.39 0.25 -23.34
CA GLU A 474 -10.79 0.05 -23.72
C GLU A 474 -11.66 1.30 -23.51
N GLY A 475 -11.30 2.14 -22.53
CA GLY A 475 -11.95 3.41 -22.20
C GLY A 475 -11.30 4.64 -22.83
N ASP A 476 -10.22 4.48 -23.58
CA ASP A 476 -9.51 5.60 -24.19
C ASP A 476 -10.25 6.13 -25.42
N LYS A 477 -10.59 7.43 -25.40
CA LYS A 477 -11.29 8.11 -26.49
C LYS A 477 -10.57 9.38 -26.92
N ARG A 478 -9.27 9.49 -26.62
CA ARG A 478 -8.43 10.62 -27.02
C ARG A 478 -8.43 10.77 -28.55
N GLN A 479 -8.49 12.00 -29.02
CA GLN A 479 -8.50 12.35 -30.45
C GLN A 479 -7.12 12.80 -30.93
N LEU A 480 -6.06 12.20 -30.39
CA LEU A 480 -4.68 12.56 -30.70
C LEU A 480 -4.22 11.89 -31.99
N LYS A 481 -3.34 12.57 -32.73
CA LYS A 481 -2.69 12.05 -33.94
C LYS A 481 -1.19 12.05 -33.75
N GLU A 482 -0.49 11.20 -34.48
CA GLU A 482 0.96 11.26 -34.54
C GLU A 482 1.41 12.58 -35.21
N GLY A 483 2.41 13.24 -34.64
CA GLY A 483 2.94 14.51 -35.12
C GLY A 483 3.05 15.60 -34.05
N PRO A 484 3.39 16.83 -34.44
CA PRO A 484 3.61 17.93 -33.50
C PRO A 484 2.36 18.27 -32.68
N ILE A 485 2.53 18.58 -31.39
CA ILE A 485 1.47 19.05 -30.49
C ILE A 485 0.89 20.38 -30.99
N GLU A 486 1.75 21.24 -31.54
CA GLU A 486 1.36 22.55 -32.09
C GLU A 486 0.52 22.46 -33.37
N THR A 487 0.34 21.25 -33.93
CA THR A 487 -0.48 21.05 -35.13
C THR A 487 -1.92 21.45 -34.85
N LEU A 488 -2.40 22.46 -35.57
CA LEU A 488 -3.78 22.92 -35.50
C LEU A 488 -4.64 22.13 -36.48
N THR A 489 -5.73 21.56 -35.99
CA THR A 489 -6.79 20.98 -36.81
C THR A 489 -8.11 21.45 -36.25
N GLU A 490 -8.91 22.14 -37.06
CA GLU A 490 -10.20 22.74 -36.64
C GLU A 490 -10.03 23.72 -35.45
N GLY A 491 -8.97 24.54 -35.47
CA GLY A 491 -8.71 25.53 -34.41
C GLY A 491 -8.29 24.94 -33.06
N ARG A 492 -7.94 23.65 -33.01
CA ARG A 492 -7.50 22.95 -31.79
C ARG A 492 -6.14 22.29 -31.98
N PHE A 493 -5.32 22.34 -30.94
CA PHE A 493 -4.01 21.70 -30.89
C PHE A 493 -4.12 20.18 -30.86
N ASN A 494 -3.04 19.48 -31.17
CA ASN A 494 -2.96 18.03 -31.07
C ASN A 494 -2.60 17.65 -29.62
N PHE A 495 -3.49 17.98 -28.68
CA PHE A 495 -3.33 17.70 -27.24
C PHE A 495 -4.69 17.65 -26.55
N THR A 496 -4.91 16.70 -25.63
CA THR A 496 -6.18 16.57 -24.91
C THR A 496 -6.26 17.66 -23.85
N HIS A 497 -7.40 18.32 -23.72
CA HIS A 497 -7.62 19.29 -22.66
C HIS A 497 -8.02 18.53 -21.37
N PRO A 498 -7.13 18.43 -20.36
CA PRO A 498 -7.39 17.55 -19.22
C PRO A 498 -8.46 18.12 -18.28
N ALA A 499 -8.67 19.44 -18.26
CA ALA A 499 -9.78 20.04 -17.54
C ALA A 499 -11.14 19.77 -18.21
N CYS A 500 -11.22 19.70 -19.55
CA CYS A 500 -12.45 19.26 -20.24
C CYS A 500 -12.81 17.81 -19.94
N LEU A 501 -11.81 16.98 -19.64
CA LEU A 501 -12.01 15.58 -19.28
C LEU A 501 -12.73 15.44 -17.93
N VAL A 502 -12.34 16.23 -16.93
CA VAL A 502 -12.85 16.14 -15.54
C VAL A 502 -13.98 17.14 -15.25
N TYR A 503 -13.94 18.32 -15.87
CA TYR A 503 -14.84 19.45 -15.62
C TYR A 503 -15.53 19.99 -16.90
N PRO A 504 -16.19 19.13 -17.70
CA PRO A 504 -16.75 19.53 -19.00
C PRO A 504 -17.74 20.71 -18.91
N SER A 505 -18.56 20.76 -17.85
CA SER A 505 -19.54 21.84 -17.64
C SER A 505 -18.90 23.19 -17.33
N LEU A 506 -17.75 23.22 -16.66
CA LEU A 506 -17.04 24.46 -16.32
C LEU A 506 -16.41 25.12 -17.55
N TYR A 507 -15.97 24.30 -18.51
CA TYR A 507 -15.29 24.72 -19.73
C TYR A 507 -16.18 24.72 -20.96
N GLN A 508 -17.46 24.36 -20.82
CA GLN A 508 -18.42 24.26 -21.92
C GLN A 508 -17.89 23.42 -23.10
N CYS A 509 -17.27 22.29 -22.77
CA CYS A 509 -16.64 21.40 -23.74
C CYS A 509 -17.06 19.95 -23.49
N GLU A 510 -16.88 19.12 -24.52
CA GLU A 510 -17.07 17.69 -24.41
C GLU A 510 -15.84 17.03 -23.77
N ARG A 511 -16.04 15.90 -23.09
CA ARG A 511 -14.93 15.07 -22.62
C ARG A 511 -14.07 14.65 -23.82
N TRP A 512 -12.75 14.59 -23.61
CA TRP A 512 -11.75 14.28 -24.64
C TRP A 512 -11.56 15.37 -25.71
N SER A 513 -12.17 16.55 -25.53
CA SER A 513 -11.89 17.72 -26.37
C SER A 513 -10.41 18.05 -26.37
N ARG A 514 -9.91 18.51 -27.51
CA ARG A 514 -8.55 19.03 -27.66
C ARG A 514 -8.45 20.47 -27.19
N VAL A 515 -7.26 20.90 -26.79
CA VAL A 515 -7.01 22.28 -26.33
C VAL A 515 -7.22 23.27 -27.48
N GLY A 516 -8.00 24.33 -27.23
CA GLY A 516 -8.31 25.35 -28.24
C GLY A 516 -7.16 26.32 -28.50
N LEU A 517 -7.15 26.96 -29.67
CA LEU A 517 -6.16 27.99 -30.02
C LEU A 517 -6.09 29.13 -28.99
N SER A 518 -7.23 29.52 -28.42
CA SER A 518 -7.32 30.56 -27.38
C SER A 518 -6.60 30.20 -26.08
N GLU A 519 -6.23 28.94 -25.89
CA GLU A 519 -5.55 28.44 -24.68
C GLU A 519 -4.08 28.10 -24.93
N LYS A 520 -3.50 28.57 -26.04
CA LYS A 520 -2.09 28.31 -26.38
C LYS A 520 -1.13 28.60 -25.23
N ASP A 521 -1.32 29.71 -24.53
CA ASP A 521 -0.44 30.08 -23.41
C ASP A 521 -0.57 29.12 -22.22
N ASN A 522 -1.79 28.68 -21.90
CA ASN A 522 -2.01 27.67 -20.87
C ASN A 522 -1.41 26.32 -21.28
N LEU A 523 -1.54 25.93 -22.54
CA LEU A 523 -0.91 24.72 -23.08
C LEU A 523 0.61 24.80 -22.96
N ASN A 524 1.22 25.92 -23.34
CA ASN A 524 2.67 26.10 -23.26
C ASN A 524 3.17 26.02 -21.81
N ARG A 525 2.49 26.70 -20.86
CA ARG A 525 2.78 26.58 -19.43
C ARG A 525 2.71 25.13 -18.98
N PHE A 526 1.60 24.45 -19.32
CA PHE A 526 1.40 23.04 -18.97
C PHE A 526 2.49 22.12 -19.54
N LEU A 527 2.87 22.30 -20.81
CA LEU A 527 3.93 21.52 -21.45
C LEU A 527 5.29 21.77 -20.79
N ASN A 528 5.55 22.98 -20.28
CA ASN A 528 6.75 23.31 -19.51
C ASN A 528 6.70 22.86 -18.04
N ASN A 529 5.63 22.13 -17.64
CA ASN A 529 5.34 21.72 -16.27
C ASN A 529 5.16 22.90 -15.30
N GLU A 530 4.72 24.04 -15.83
CA GLU A 530 4.26 25.19 -15.06
C GLU A 530 2.74 25.08 -14.84
N ASP A 531 2.25 25.73 -13.79
CA ASP A 531 0.83 25.73 -13.45
C ASP A 531 -0.01 26.37 -14.56
N PRO A 532 -0.88 25.63 -15.26
CA PRO A 532 -1.80 26.26 -16.20
C PRO A 532 -2.85 27.06 -15.43
N ALA A 533 -3.35 28.15 -15.99
CA ALA A 533 -4.45 28.94 -15.40
C ALA A 533 -5.82 28.28 -15.57
N TRP A 534 -5.86 26.95 -15.66
CA TRP A 534 -7.09 26.17 -15.74
C TRP A 534 -7.82 26.22 -14.40
N LYS A 535 -9.01 26.81 -14.42
CA LYS A 535 -9.95 26.86 -13.30
C LYS A 535 -10.30 25.46 -12.79
N ILE A 536 -10.32 25.33 -11.48
CA ILE A 536 -10.92 24.20 -10.76
C ILE A 536 -12.29 24.59 -10.19
N PRO A 537 -13.22 23.65 -9.98
CA PRO A 537 -14.50 23.95 -9.36
C PRO A 537 -14.35 24.55 -7.96
N TYR A 538 -15.23 25.49 -7.59
CA TYR A 538 -15.23 26.11 -6.26
C TYR A 538 -15.31 25.08 -5.11
N ARG A 539 -16.09 24.01 -5.30
CA ARG A 539 -16.15 22.88 -4.34
C ARG A 539 -14.80 22.20 -4.11
N GLN A 540 -13.98 22.07 -5.15
CA GLN A 540 -12.64 21.49 -5.02
C GLN A 540 -11.73 22.43 -4.22
N SER A 541 -11.82 23.74 -4.47
CA SER A 541 -11.08 24.75 -3.69
C SER A 541 -11.46 24.71 -2.20
N ILE A 542 -12.75 24.63 -1.87
CA ILE A 542 -13.21 24.44 -0.48
C ILE A 542 -12.64 23.14 0.11
N ALA A 543 -12.71 22.03 -0.63
CA ALA A 543 -12.21 20.74 -0.16
C ALA A 543 -10.68 20.77 0.11
N ASN A 544 -9.91 21.51 -0.71
CA ASN A 544 -8.49 21.77 -0.48
C ASN A 544 -8.27 22.48 0.86
N TRP A 545 -9.01 23.58 1.10
CA TRP A 545 -8.89 24.34 2.33
C TRP A 545 -9.27 23.52 3.56
N ILE A 546 -10.35 22.73 3.50
CA ILE A 546 -10.74 21.84 4.60
C ILE A 546 -9.63 20.83 4.90
N SER A 547 -9.05 20.21 3.87
CA SER A 547 -7.96 19.24 4.04
C SER A 547 -6.71 19.91 4.64
N ALA A 548 -6.34 21.09 4.15
CA ALA A 548 -5.18 21.84 4.63
C ALA A 548 -5.35 22.30 6.08
N LEU A 549 -6.51 22.86 6.44
CA LEU A 549 -6.80 23.26 7.82
C LEU A 549 -6.85 22.05 8.77
N THR A 550 -7.37 20.92 8.31
CA THR A 550 -7.37 19.67 9.08
C THR A 550 -5.94 19.17 9.31
N LEU A 551 -5.08 19.21 8.29
CA LEU A 551 -3.67 18.87 8.43
C LEU A 551 -2.97 19.77 9.46
N LEU A 552 -3.14 21.09 9.35
CA LEU A 552 -2.56 22.05 10.31
C LEU A 552 -3.07 21.81 11.74
N TYR A 553 -4.36 21.52 11.90
CA TYR A 553 -4.95 21.18 13.19
C TYR A 553 -4.31 19.92 13.79
N LEU A 554 -4.18 18.84 13.00
CA LEU A 554 -3.58 17.58 13.46
C LEU A 554 -2.10 17.74 13.82
N LEU A 555 -1.33 18.49 13.02
CA LEU A 555 0.07 18.81 13.32
C LEU A 555 0.19 19.66 14.59
N GLY A 556 -0.68 20.67 14.74
CA GLY A 556 -0.74 21.50 15.95
C GLY A 556 -1.07 20.68 17.20
N LEU A 557 -2.01 19.73 17.11
CA LEU A 557 -2.31 18.78 18.18
C LEU A 557 -1.10 17.92 18.53
N ALA A 558 -0.45 17.32 17.53
CA ALA A 558 0.69 16.45 17.75
C ALA A 558 1.87 17.20 18.41
N ILE A 559 2.18 18.41 17.96
CA ILE A 559 3.25 19.26 18.52
C ILE A 559 2.90 19.73 19.93
N ARG A 560 1.66 20.15 20.18
CA ARG A 560 1.24 20.63 21.49
C ARG A 560 1.31 19.52 22.54
N SER A 561 0.89 18.30 22.19
CA SER A 561 0.94 17.17 23.11
C SER A 561 2.38 16.70 23.36
N SER A 562 3.25 16.68 22.34
CA SER A 562 4.62 16.16 22.50
C SER A 562 5.54 17.00 23.39
N ARG A 563 5.32 18.32 23.50
CA ARG A 563 6.18 19.23 24.30
C ARG A 563 6.13 18.99 25.81
N HIS A 564 5.10 18.32 26.34
CA HIS A 564 5.00 18.00 27.76
C HIS A 564 5.33 16.53 28.08
N ASP A 565 5.34 15.65 27.08
CA ASP A 565 5.41 14.19 27.24
C ASP A 565 6.83 13.62 27.02
N ALA A 566 7.87 14.46 27.03
CA ALA A 566 9.27 13.99 27.02
C ALA A 566 9.59 12.99 28.16
N TYR A 567 8.70 12.90 29.16
CA TYR A 567 8.71 11.93 30.27
C TYR A 567 8.26 10.51 29.88
N TRP A 568 7.49 10.32 28.79
CA TRP A 568 6.93 9.03 28.41
C TRP A 568 7.91 8.16 27.59
N LEU A 569 8.79 8.78 26.82
CA LEU A 569 9.85 8.06 26.08
C LEU A 569 10.86 7.40 27.04
N SER A 570 11.04 7.93 28.25
CA SER A 570 11.86 7.28 29.28
C SER A 570 11.24 5.97 29.80
N GLU A 571 9.91 5.89 29.99
CA GLU A 571 9.27 4.65 30.46
C GLU A 571 9.27 3.53 29.43
N VAL A 572 9.14 3.84 28.14
CA VAL A 572 9.27 2.83 27.06
C VAL A 572 10.70 2.31 26.96
N SER A 573 11.69 3.09 27.38
CA SER A 573 13.07 2.63 27.41
C SER A 573 13.31 1.58 28.50
N ASP A 574 12.48 1.53 29.55
CA ASP A 574 12.64 0.63 30.70
C ASP A 574 11.80 -0.67 30.64
N THR A 575 10.97 -0.85 29.60
CA THR A 575 10.20 -2.10 29.31
C THR A 575 10.60 -2.75 27.99
#